data_AF-A0A2K3L441-F1
#
_entry.id   AF-A0A2K3L441-F1
#
_cell.length_a   1.000
_cell.length_b   1.000
_cell.length_c   1.000
_cell.angle_alpha   90.00
_cell.angle_beta   90.00
_cell.angle_gamma   90.00
#
_symmetry.space_group_name_H-M   'P 1'
#
loop_
_entity.id
_entity.type
_entity.pdbx_description
1 polymer ?
#
loop_
_entity_poly.entity_id
_entity_poly.type
_entity_poly.pdbx_seq_one_letter_code
_entity_poly.pdbx_strand_id
1 'polypeptide(L)'
;MDMAASSSSSPPTDDLQQQQQLKEFLHKTKSIHFLGRTTPIVLQNDNGPCPLLAICNVLLLRNQLSLSLDIAEISQERLLSLVAERLIDSNSNVNNKDVGYVENQQQNIADAIDLLPRLATGIDVNLKFTRIDDFEFTPECAIFDLLDIPLYHGWIVDPQ
;
A
#
# COMPACT_ATOMS: atom_id res chain seq x y z
N MET A 1 -46.66 -0.85 53.01
CA MET A 1 -45.71 -1.91 53.40
C MET A 1 -45.08 -2.40 52.12
N ASP A 2 -43.96 -1.77 51.83
CA ASP A 2 -43.21 -1.77 50.58
C ASP A 2 -42.41 -3.05 50.37
N MET A 3 -42.34 -3.51 49.12
CA MET A 3 -41.14 -4.10 48.54
C MET A 3 -41.12 -3.83 47.02
N ALA A 4 -40.38 -2.80 46.62
CA ALA A 4 -39.82 -2.69 45.28
C ALA A 4 -38.30 -2.90 45.42
N ALA A 5 -37.77 -3.96 44.82
CA ALA A 5 -36.33 -4.20 44.74
C ALA A 5 -35.83 -3.77 43.36
N SER A 6 -34.97 -2.75 43.36
CA SER A 6 -34.33 -2.17 42.19
C SER A 6 -33.21 -3.08 41.66
N SER A 7 -33.26 -3.43 40.38
CA SER A 7 -32.12 -3.99 39.65
C SER A 7 -31.18 -2.84 39.24
N SER A 8 -30.03 -2.73 39.89
CA SER A 8 -28.94 -1.84 39.49
C SER A 8 -28.16 -2.45 38.33
N SER A 9 -28.37 -1.93 37.13
CA SER A 9 -27.49 -2.16 35.98
C SER A 9 -26.22 -1.33 36.15
N SER A 10 -25.07 -1.98 36.30
CA SER A 10 -23.76 -1.35 36.11
C SER A 10 -23.55 -1.00 34.63
N PRO A 11 -23.00 0.19 34.29
CA PRO A 11 -22.69 0.53 32.90
C PRO A 11 -21.43 -0.22 32.42
N PRO A 12 -21.29 -0.48 31.11
CA PRO A 12 -20.19 -1.27 30.56
C PRO A 12 -18.90 -0.45 30.58
N THR A 13 -17.83 -1.04 31.12
CA THR A 13 -16.47 -0.49 31.16
C THR A 13 -15.65 -0.74 29.89
N ASP A 14 -16.26 -1.29 28.82
CA ASP A 14 -15.56 -1.68 27.60
C ASP A 14 -15.47 -0.59 26.52
N ASP A 15 -16.25 0.49 26.62
CA ASP A 15 -16.27 1.56 25.59
C ASP A 15 -15.04 2.49 25.63
N LEU A 16 -14.19 2.38 26.65
CA LEU A 16 -13.01 3.25 26.81
C LEU A 16 -11.74 2.70 26.13
N GLN A 17 -11.77 1.50 25.55
CA GLN A 17 -10.64 0.92 24.82
C GLN A 17 -10.78 0.97 23.29
N GLN A 18 -11.94 1.39 22.76
CA GLN A 18 -12.23 1.42 21.33
C GLN A 18 -12.13 2.81 20.68
N GLN A 19 -11.44 3.74 21.35
CA GLN A 19 -10.91 4.95 20.72
C GLN A 19 -9.38 4.92 20.81
N GLN A 20 -8.76 3.92 20.16
CA GLN A 20 -7.41 4.11 19.66
C GLN A 20 -7.48 5.34 18.76
N GLN A 21 -6.93 6.45 19.25
CA GLN A 21 -6.70 7.65 18.49
C GLN A 21 -6.19 7.22 17.11
N LEU A 22 -6.97 7.52 16.06
CA LEU A 22 -6.51 7.52 14.68
C LEU A 22 -5.32 8.49 14.62
N LYS A 23 -4.15 8.02 15.03
CA LYS A 23 -2.92 8.74 14.85
C LYS A 23 -2.68 8.67 13.36
N GLU A 24 -3.02 9.74 12.66
CA GLU A 24 -2.70 9.89 11.25
C GLU A 24 -1.22 9.54 11.09
N PHE A 25 -0.95 8.45 10.36
CA PHE A 25 0.41 8.01 10.12
C PHE A 25 0.97 8.93 9.04
N LEU A 26 1.73 9.94 9.46
CA LEU A 26 2.31 10.95 8.58
C LEU A 26 3.74 10.54 8.19
N HIS A 27 4.05 10.68 6.91
CA HIS A 27 5.38 10.45 6.36
C HIS A 27 5.99 11.76 5.91
N LYS A 28 7.22 12.02 6.33
CA LYS A 28 7.98 13.17 5.85
C LYS A 28 8.32 13.01 4.39
N THR A 29 8.38 14.13 3.68
CA THR A 29 8.86 14.17 2.30
C THR A 29 10.24 14.84 2.24
N LYS A 30 10.98 14.56 1.17
CA LYS A 30 12.24 15.21 0.87
C LYS A 30 12.31 15.49 -0.62
N SER A 31 12.50 16.76 -0.97
CA SER A 31 12.79 17.15 -2.34
C SER A 31 14.22 16.73 -2.71
N ILE A 32 14.35 16.03 -3.83
CA ILE A 32 15.64 15.64 -4.42
C ILE A 32 15.70 16.11 -5.87
N HIS A 33 16.92 16.18 -6.42
CA HIS A 33 17.11 16.41 -7.84
C HIS A 33 17.40 15.08 -8.53
N PHE A 34 16.51 14.64 -9.41
CA PHE A 34 16.56 13.34 -10.08
C PHE A 34 16.31 13.51 -11.58
N LEU A 35 17.29 13.10 -12.40
CA LEU A 35 17.24 13.18 -13.87
C LEU A 35 16.78 14.57 -14.39
N GLY A 36 17.34 15.65 -13.82
CA GLY A 36 17.04 17.03 -14.23
C GLY A 36 15.69 17.58 -13.74
N ARG A 37 14.97 16.85 -12.89
CA ARG A 37 13.72 17.29 -12.26
C ARG A 37 13.89 17.37 -10.75
N THR A 38 13.26 18.36 -10.13
CA THR A 38 13.06 18.34 -8.68
C THR A 38 11.86 17.45 -8.40
N THR A 39 12.04 16.43 -7.58
CA THR A 39 11.02 15.41 -7.29
C THR A 39 10.98 15.14 -5.79
N PRO A 40 9.80 15.13 -5.16
CA PRO A 40 9.68 14.74 -3.77
C PRO A 40 9.75 13.21 -3.66
N ILE A 41 10.47 12.73 -2.65
CA ILE A 41 10.41 11.33 -2.20
C ILE A 41 9.80 11.28 -0.80
N VAL A 42 9.16 10.18 -0.47
CA VAL A 42 8.56 9.92 0.83
C VAL A 42 9.54 9.12 1.69
N LEU A 43 9.73 9.57 2.93
CA LEU A 43 10.66 8.99 3.89
C LEU A 43 9.93 8.02 4.82
N GLN A 44 10.63 6.94 5.19
CA GLN A 44 10.15 5.98 6.17
C GLN A 44 10.37 6.51 7.59
N ASN A 45 9.39 6.30 8.47
CA ASN A 45 9.54 6.44 9.91
C ASN A 45 10.07 5.12 10.51
N ASP A 46 10.44 5.09 11.78
CA ASP A 46 10.80 3.84 12.47
C ASP A 46 9.63 2.83 12.38
N ASN A 47 9.92 1.62 11.88
CA ASN A 47 8.93 0.56 11.61
C ASN A 47 7.79 0.95 10.63
N GLY A 48 8.00 1.96 9.77
CA GLY A 48 7.01 2.40 8.80
C GLY A 48 6.75 1.41 7.65
N PRO A 49 5.67 1.61 6.86
CA PRO A 49 5.24 0.73 5.78
C PRO A 49 6.17 0.75 4.57
N CYS A 50 7.30 0.04 4.66
CA CYS A 50 8.31 -0.03 3.61
C CYS A 50 7.75 -0.38 2.22
N PRO A 51 6.84 -1.36 2.05
CA PRO A 51 6.31 -1.73 0.73
C PRO A 51 5.55 -0.59 0.05
N LEU A 52 4.66 0.10 0.78
CA LEU A 52 3.92 1.24 0.27
C LEU A 52 4.87 2.37 -0.17
N LEU A 53 5.83 2.72 0.69
CA LEU A 53 6.76 3.81 0.39
C LEU A 53 7.68 3.47 -0.79
N ALA A 54 8.09 2.21 -0.94
CA ALA A 54 8.87 1.76 -2.09
C ALA A 54 8.10 1.98 -3.40
N ILE A 55 6.83 1.56 -3.44
CA ILE A 55 5.95 1.77 -4.59
C ILE A 55 5.78 3.27 -4.87
N CYS A 56 5.40 4.08 -3.87
CA CYS A 56 5.20 5.51 -4.04
C CYS A 56 6.46 6.19 -4.59
N ASN A 57 7.65 5.87 -4.04
CA ASN A 57 8.90 6.46 -4.48
C ASN A 57 9.27 6.07 -5.91
N VAL A 58 9.08 4.81 -6.31
CA VAL A 58 9.30 4.40 -7.71
C VAL A 58 8.41 5.20 -8.65
N LEU A 59 7.11 5.33 -8.33
CA LEU A 59 6.16 6.06 -9.17
C LEU A 59 6.45 7.57 -9.20
N LEU A 60 6.83 8.19 -8.09
CA LEU A 60 7.24 9.61 -8.04
C LEU A 60 8.47 9.86 -8.92
N LEU A 61 9.50 9.01 -8.79
CA LEU A 61 10.73 9.09 -9.60
C LEU A 61 10.44 8.88 -11.09
N ARG A 62 9.49 8.01 -11.43
CA ARG A 62 9.02 7.78 -12.80
C ARG A 62 8.06 8.86 -13.34
N ASN A 63 7.73 9.89 -12.56
CA ASN A 63 6.73 10.91 -12.93
C ASN A 63 5.31 10.33 -13.13
N GLN A 64 5.00 9.22 -12.48
CA GLN A 64 3.72 8.53 -12.53
C GLN A 64 2.83 8.85 -11.32
N LEU A 65 3.41 9.42 -10.27
CA LEU A 65 2.72 10.12 -9.20
C LEU A 65 3.25 11.55 -9.10
N SER A 66 2.42 12.45 -8.58
CA SER A 66 2.77 13.85 -8.36
C SER A 66 2.38 14.30 -6.96
N LEU A 67 3.31 15.00 -6.30
CA LEU A 67 3.10 15.66 -5.02
C LEU A 67 3.65 17.09 -5.13
N SER A 68 3.05 18.03 -4.39
CA SER A 68 3.58 19.39 -4.30
C SER A 68 5.01 19.37 -3.74
N LEU A 69 5.89 20.21 -4.27
CA LEU A 69 7.27 20.34 -3.78
C LEU A 69 7.35 20.96 -2.37
N ASP A 70 6.30 21.67 -1.97
CA ASP A 70 6.21 22.36 -0.68
C ASP A 70 5.54 21.51 0.41
N ILE A 71 5.06 20.30 0.06
CA ILE A 71 4.48 19.40 1.05
C ILE A 71 5.61 18.87 1.94
N ALA A 72 5.52 19.05 3.25
CA ALA A 72 6.52 18.56 4.20
C ALA A 72 6.21 17.15 4.72
N GLU A 73 4.92 16.82 4.82
CA GLU A 73 4.42 15.55 5.34
C GLU A 73 3.16 15.13 4.57
N ILE A 74 2.96 13.83 4.42
CA ILE A 74 1.81 13.24 3.73
C ILE A 74 1.24 12.06 4.53
N SER A 75 -0.08 11.95 4.60
CA SER A 75 -0.73 10.84 5.31
C SER A 75 -0.60 9.53 4.53
N GLN A 76 -0.51 8.43 5.26
CA GLN A 76 -0.52 7.08 4.71
C GLN A 76 -1.79 6.82 3.89
N GLU A 77 -2.94 7.31 4.34
CA GLU A 77 -4.20 7.20 3.58
C GLU A 77 -4.09 7.87 2.22
N ARG A 78 -3.51 9.08 2.14
CA ARG A 78 -3.32 9.75 0.86
C ARG A 78 -2.36 9.00 -0.06
N LEU A 79 -1.31 8.38 0.49
CA LEU A 79 -0.40 7.52 -0.28
C LEU A 79 -1.14 6.31 -0.86
N LEU A 80 -1.98 5.63 -0.06
CA LEU A 80 -2.80 4.52 -0.53
C LEU A 80 -3.76 4.95 -1.64
N SER A 81 -4.45 6.10 -1.47
CA SER A 81 -5.33 6.65 -2.51
C SER A 81 -4.58 6.92 -3.82
N LEU A 82 -3.40 7.53 -3.75
CA LEU A 82 -2.58 7.80 -4.94
C LEU A 82 -2.17 6.52 -5.67
N VAL A 83 -1.81 5.46 -4.94
CA VAL A 83 -1.47 4.16 -5.54
C VAL A 83 -2.73 3.51 -6.14
N ALA A 84 -3.89 3.60 -5.48
CA ALA A 84 -5.15 3.08 -6.02
C ALA A 84 -5.57 3.79 -7.31
N GLU A 85 -5.51 5.12 -7.33
CA GLU A 85 -5.74 5.95 -8.53
C GLU A 85 -4.80 5.49 -9.67
N ARG A 86 -3.51 5.27 -9.36
CA ARG A 86 -2.53 4.82 -10.36
C ARG A 86 -2.79 3.40 -10.89
N LEU A 87 -3.26 2.48 -10.04
CA LEU A 87 -3.63 1.13 -10.47
C LEU A 87 -4.76 1.17 -11.50
N ILE A 88 -5.79 1.98 -11.25
CA ILE A 88 -6.92 2.17 -12.15
C ILE A 88 -6.44 2.77 -13.47
N ASP A 89 -5.67 3.85 -13.43
CA ASP A 89 -5.18 4.55 -14.63
C ASP A 89 -4.27 3.68 -15.51
N SER A 90 -3.41 2.86 -14.89
CA SER A 90 -2.47 2.00 -15.61
C SER A 90 -3.16 0.87 -16.35
N ASN A 91 -4.32 0.45 -15.86
CA ASN A 91 -5.00 -0.77 -16.30
C ASN A 91 -6.35 -0.52 -16.99
N SER A 92 -6.78 0.74 -17.14
CA SER A 92 -8.06 1.10 -17.77
C SER A 92 -8.01 1.13 -19.31
N ASN A 93 -6.83 1.01 -19.94
CA ASN A 93 -6.70 0.93 -21.40
C ASN A 93 -7.00 -0.51 -21.92
N VAL A 94 -8.29 -0.77 -22.15
CA VAL A 94 -8.83 -2.05 -22.67
C VAL A 94 -9.23 -2.01 -24.15
N ASN A 95 -8.85 -0.96 -24.88
CA ASN A 95 -9.18 -0.83 -26.30
C ASN A 95 -8.69 -2.07 -27.08
N ASN A 96 -9.57 -2.66 -27.89
CA ASN A 96 -9.30 -3.83 -28.75
C ASN A 96 -9.14 -5.20 -28.04
N LYS A 97 -9.61 -5.37 -26.80
CA LYS A 97 -9.55 -6.66 -26.08
C LYS A 97 -10.93 -7.32 -25.96
N ASP A 98 -10.95 -8.66 -25.93
CA ASP A 98 -12.17 -9.46 -25.76
C ASP A 98 -12.80 -9.22 -24.36
N VAL A 99 -14.12 -9.36 -24.26
CA VAL A 99 -14.92 -9.18 -23.05
C VAL A 99 -14.35 -9.97 -21.87
N GLY A 100 -13.99 -11.24 -22.09
CA GLY A 100 -13.43 -12.09 -21.04
C GLY A 100 -12.08 -11.58 -20.50
N TYR A 101 -11.27 -10.91 -21.33
CA TYR A 101 -10.03 -10.29 -20.87
C TYR A 101 -10.34 -9.05 -20.02
N VAL A 102 -11.31 -8.23 -20.44
CA VAL A 102 -11.70 -7.01 -19.72
C VAL A 102 -12.25 -7.35 -18.34
N GLU A 103 -13.10 -8.37 -18.23
CA GLU A 103 -13.65 -8.83 -16.95
C GLU A 103 -12.54 -9.34 -16.02
N ASN A 104 -11.61 -10.16 -16.54
CA ASN A 104 -10.48 -10.63 -15.74
C ASN A 104 -9.59 -9.47 -15.25
N GLN A 105 -9.32 -8.50 -16.12
CA GLN A 105 -8.51 -7.34 -15.73
C GLN A 105 -9.20 -6.49 -14.66
N GLN A 106 -10.52 -6.26 -14.78
CA GLN A 106 -11.29 -5.54 -13.76
C GLN A 106 -11.26 -6.27 -12.41
N GLN A 107 -11.38 -7.60 -12.41
CA GLN A 107 -11.29 -8.38 -11.18
C GLN A 107 -9.89 -8.26 -10.54
N ASN A 108 -8.82 -8.37 -11.32
CA ASN A 108 -7.46 -8.23 -10.81
C ASN A 108 -7.22 -6.84 -10.18
N ILE A 109 -7.79 -5.77 -10.76
CA ILE A 109 -7.70 -4.42 -10.19
C ILE A 109 -8.49 -4.33 -8.88
N ALA A 110 -9.70 -4.88 -8.83
CA ALA A 110 -10.53 -4.87 -7.62
C ALA A 110 -9.82 -5.62 -6.48
N ASP A 111 -9.31 -6.81 -6.75
CA ASP A 111 -8.57 -7.61 -5.78
C ASP A 111 -7.31 -6.86 -5.29
N ALA A 112 -6.59 -6.19 -6.21
CA ALA A 112 -5.43 -5.40 -5.84
C ALA A 112 -5.78 -4.21 -4.93
N ILE A 113 -6.89 -3.51 -5.19
CA ILE A 113 -7.38 -2.41 -4.35
C ILE A 113 -7.73 -2.91 -2.95
N ASP A 114 -8.39 -4.07 -2.85
CA ASP A 114 -8.74 -4.68 -1.56
C ASP A 114 -7.49 -5.09 -0.76
N LEU A 115 -6.39 -5.42 -1.45
CA LEU A 115 -5.10 -5.78 -0.84
C LEU A 115 -4.21 -4.58 -0.50
N LEU A 116 -4.41 -3.40 -1.10
CA LEU A 116 -3.58 -2.21 -0.89
C LEU A 116 -3.32 -1.86 0.59
N PRO A 117 -4.32 -1.92 1.50
CA PRO A 117 -4.09 -1.62 2.91
C PRO A 117 -3.00 -2.48 3.55
N ARG A 118 -2.73 -3.69 3.03
CA ARG A 118 -1.68 -4.58 3.53
C ARG A 118 -0.28 -4.04 3.26
N LEU A 119 -0.09 -3.26 2.19
CA LEU A 119 1.19 -2.57 1.95
C LEU A 119 1.57 -1.63 3.10
N ALA A 120 0.59 -1.17 3.88
CA ALA A 120 0.78 -0.31 5.02
C ALA A 120 1.16 -1.05 6.32
N THR A 121 1.03 -2.37 6.37
CA THR A 121 1.36 -3.18 7.56
C THR A 121 2.51 -4.16 7.30
N GLY A 122 2.79 -4.44 6.02
CA GLY A 122 3.82 -5.38 5.59
C GLY A 122 3.26 -6.35 4.55
N ILE A 123 4.15 -6.87 3.69
CA ILE A 123 3.79 -7.90 2.72
C ILE A 123 4.50 -9.19 3.08
N ASP A 124 3.79 -10.30 2.94
CA ASP A 124 4.39 -11.63 3.00
C ASP A 124 4.88 -12.00 1.61
N VAL A 125 6.18 -12.25 1.51
CA VAL A 125 6.82 -12.71 0.28
C VAL A 125 7.48 -14.05 0.54
N ASN A 126 7.29 -15.00 -0.37
CA ASN A 126 8.01 -16.26 -0.33
C ASN A 126 8.99 -16.31 -1.50
N LEU A 127 10.27 -16.41 -1.18
CA LEU A 127 11.37 -16.34 -2.15
C LEU A 127 11.76 -17.75 -2.59
N LYS A 128 12.18 -17.90 -3.85
CA LYS A 128 12.94 -19.08 -4.28
C LYS A 128 14.40 -18.71 -4.44
N PHE A 129 15.30 -19.50 -3.87
CA PHE A 129 16.73 -19.17 -3.82
C PHE A 129 17.50 -19.44 -5.13
N THR A 130 16.80 -19.43 -6.27
CA THR A 130 17.25 -19.87 -7.60
C THR A 130 17.62 -18.71 -8.52
N ARG A 131 16.88 -17.60 -8.49
CA ARG A 131 17.13 -16.39 -9.32
C ARG A 131 16.77 -15.14 -8.53
N ILE A 132 17.13 -13.96 -9.04
CA ILE A 132 16.83 -12.67 -8.38
C ILE A 132 15.34 -12.28 -8.42
N ASP A 133 14.58 -12.86 -9.35
CA ASP A 133 13.19 -12.52 -9.68
C ASP A 133 12.22 -13.67 -9.36
N ASP A 134 12.66 -14.66 -8.56
CA ASP A 134 11.91 -15.89 -8.35
C ASP A 134 11.17 -15.87 -7.00
N PHE A 135 9.86 -15.67 -7.07
CA PHE A 135 8.95 -15.64 -5.93
C PHE A 135 7.89 -16.73 -6.10
N GLU A 136 7.37 -17.25 -4.99
CA GLU A 136 6.04 -17.87 -5.04
C GLU A 136 4.99 -16.77 -5.23
N PHE A 137 4.01 -17.02 -6.08
CA PHE A 137 2.95 -16.06 -6.32
C PHE A 137 2.14 -15.85 -5.04
N THR A 138 2.11 -14.61 -4.54
CA THR A 138 1.16 -14.16 -3.53
C THR A 138 0.28 -13.05 -4.10
N PRO A 139 -0.99 -12.93 -3.68
CA PRO A 139 -1.87 -11.86 -4.15
C PRO A 139 -1.29 -10.45 -3.99
N GLU A 140 -0.53 -10.20 -2.93
CA GLU A 140 0.13 -8.92 -2.66
C GLU A 140 1.21 -8.59 -3.68
N CYS A 141 1.91 -9.60 -4.20
CA CYS A 141 2.90 -9.41 -5.26
C CYS A 141 2.25 -8.94 -6.57
N ALA A 142 0.98 -9.29 -6.82
CA ALA A 142 0.27 -8.88 -8.04
C ALA A 142 0.13 -7.35 -8.16
N ILE A 143 0.17 -6.61 -7.04
CA ILE A 143 0.16 -5.13 -7.06
C ILE A 143 1.39 -4.59 -7.79
N PHE A 144 2.55 -5.22 -7.62
CA PHE A 144 3.79 -4.83 -8.28
C PHE A 144 3.70 -5.05 -9.79
N ASP A 145 3.15 -6.19 -10.21
CA ASP A 145 2.91 -6.51 -11.62
C ASP A 145 1.94 -5.52 -12.29
N LEU A 146 0.83 -5.19 -11.63
CA LEU A 146 -0.18 -4.24 -12.13
C LEU A 146 0.35 -2.80 -12.23
N LEU A 147 1.42 -2.48 -11.51
CA LEU A 147 2.11 -1.18 -11.54
C LEU A 147 3.36 -1.18 -12.44
N ASP A 148 3.68 -2.31 -13.08
CA ASP A 148 4.90 -2.50 -13.88
C ASP A 148 6.18 -2.19 -13.08
N ILE A 149 6.21 -2.67 -11.82
CA ILE A 149 7.34 -2.55 -10.90
C ILE A 149 7.92 -3.95 -10.69
N PRO A 150 9.13 -4.26 -11.19
CA PRO A 150 9.73 -5.55 -10.93
C PRO A 150 10.15 -5.68 -9.46
N LEU A 151 9.88 -6.83 -8.86
CA LEU A 151 10.32 -7.20 -7.51
C LEU A 151 11.56 -8.10 -7.59
N TYR A 152 12.55 -7.85 -6.73
CA TYR A 152 13.81 -8.59 -6.73
C TYR A 152 14.25 -8.97 -5.30
N HIS A 153 15.04 -10.04 -5.19
CA HIS A 153 15.77 -10.41 -3.97
C HIS A 153 17.21 -10.84 -4.29
N GLY A 154 18.09 -10.72 -3.29
CA GLY A 154 19.50 -11.15 -3.39
C GLY A 154 19.78 -12.49 -2.71
N TRP A 155 18.75 -13.12 -2.15
CA TRP A 155 18.89 -14.38 -1.42
C TRP A 155 18.97 -15.55 -2.41
N ILE A 156 20.17 -15.86 -2.89
CA ILE A 156 20.44 -16.90 -3.87
C ILE A 156 21.44 -17.89 -3.26
N VAL A 157 21.26 -19.18 -3.50
CA VAL A 157 22.25 -20.19 -3.10
C VAL A 157 23.51 -20.00 -3.93
N ASP A 158 24.67 -19.92 -3.27
CA ASP A 158 25.95 -19.93 -3.97
C ASP A 158 26.08 -21.26 -4.75
N PRO A 159 26.29 -21.23 -6.07
CA PRO A 159 26.42 -22.45 -6.86
C PRO A 159 27.68 -23.27 -6.57
N GLN A 160 28.61 -22.78 -5.74
CA GLN A 160 29.91 -23.42 -5.42
C GLN A 160 29.89 -24.29 -4.17
#